data_AF-B4QVU8-F1
#
_entry.id   AF-B4QVU8-F1
#
_cell.length_a   1.000
_cell.length_b   1.000
_cell.length_c   1.000
_cell.angle_alpha   90.00
_cell.angle_beta   90.00
_cell.angle_gamma   90.00
#
_symmetry.space_group_name_H-M   'P 1'
#
loop_
_entity.id
_entity.type
_entity.pdbx_description
1 polymer ?
#
loop_
_entity_poly.entity_id
_entity_poly.type
_entity_poly.pdbx_seq_one_letter_code
_entity_poly.pdbx_strand_id
1 'polypeptide(L)'
;MTQKITQLRCGKILREDAQESKPIQLLDLPVEVLEMVMTTLDVGPHEMIRDMSEEMKQISNSFLMHRHRRLEVDHRERPAESVRNRDARFVLQIMRLICTYFDDENSESDFALCLLLYFDFKQFQYDVKDTLTYFVMNFIRHKEKDPFKGLKLKRFQYAMTVLGLLREFENVKILGLKHLVGWNLEVELPNTFIGIIEEGNVVFRTTWKSNRRISFLVVLAELLFYEKSKTSYTGQRNFDGIIYTYSIQPNSVAKSAPRLLLKFIVDGPPLLIYFMNNFLTRNEDPNTPYHLLPKTHLAIRIEGKAYPGTQFVYFKDLNIDVLKSDLSIR
;
A
#
# COMPACT_ATOMS: atom_id res chain seq x y z
N MET A 1 68.91 -32.55 70.81
CA MET A 1 68.57 -31.25 70.20
C MET A 1 67.77 -31.49 68.95
N THR A 2 66.67 -30.75 68.86
CA THR A 2 65.50 -30.94 68.02
C THR A 2 65.62 -30.12 66.75
N GLN A 3 64.81 -30.46 65.75
CA GLN A 3 64.30 -29.66 64.60
C GLN A 3 64.82 -30.12 63.24
N LYS A 4 64.02 -30.16 62.18
CA LYS A 4 62.56 -30.25 61.95
C LYS A 4 62.48 -30.37 60.41
N ILE A 5 61.98 -31.48 59.89
CA ILE A 5 61.70 -31.61 58.46
C ILE A 5 60.39 -30.86 58.20
N THR A 6 60.45 -29.78 57.43
CA THR A 6 59.25 -29.04 56.99
C THR A 6 58.88 -29.51 55.59
N GLN A 7 57.81 -30.31 55.53
CA GLN A 7 57.05 -30.56 54.31
C GLN A 7 56.47 -29.24 53.78
N LEU A 8 56.72 -28.93 52.51
CA LEU A 8 55.99 -27.89 51.78
C LEU A 8 55.12 -28.52 50.70
N ARG A 9 53.87 -28.08 50.76
CA ARG A 9 52.65 -28.65 50.19
C ARG A 9 52.63 -28.65 48.67
N CYS A 10 52.05 -29.73 48.17
CA CYS A 10 51.33 -29.86 46.90
C CYS A 10 50.59 -28.56 46.54
N GLY A 11 51.14 -27.82 45.59
CA GLY A 11 50.46 -26.72 44.92
C GLY A 11 49.44 -27.31 43.95
N LYS A 12 48.17 -27.27 44.34
CA LYS A 12 47.04 -27.35 43.41
C LYS A 12 47.27 -26.29 42.33
N ILE A 13 47.56 -26.74 41.12
CA ILE A 13 47.30 -25.95 39.92
C ILE A 13 45.79 -25.72 39.92
N LEU A 14 45.39 -24.51 40.28
CA LEU A 14 44.05 -24.00 40.01
C LEU A 14 43.88 -24.13 38.50
N ARG A 15 43.05 -25.09 38.08
CA ARG A 15 42.40 -25.00 36.78
C ARG A 15 41.59 -23.71 36.85
N GLU A 16 42.08 -22.67 36.18
CA GLU A 16 41.20 -21.59 35.75
C GLU A 16 40.08 -22.28 34.98
N ASP A 17 38.88 -22.22 35.54
CA ASP A 17 37.67 -22.63 34.85
C ASP A 17 37.67 -21.88 33.53
N ALA A 18 37.86 -22.62 32.43
CA ALA A 18 37.63 -22.10 31.10
C ALA A 18 36.18 -21.62 31.10
N GLN A 19 36.01 -20.32 31.23
CA GLN A 19 34.71 -19.66 31.18
C GLN A 19 34.13 -20.05 29.82
N GLU A 20 33.20 -21.01 29.81
CA GLU A 20 32.53 -21.48 28.61
C GLU A 20 32.02 -20.24 27.88
N SER A 21 32.67 -19.88 26.78
CA SER A 21 32.31 -18.69 26.03
C SER A 21 30.87 -18.90 25.58
N LYS A 22 29.94 -18.12 26.15
CA LYS A 22 28.53 -18.18 25.77
C LYS A 22 28.47 -18.09 24.24
N PRO A 23 27.82 -19.03 23.56
CA PRO A 23 27.76 -19.02 22.10
C PRO A 23 27.13 -17.69 21.66
N ILE A 24 27.86 -16.95 20.82
CA ILE A 24 27.40 -15.68 20.26
C ILE A 24 26.17 -15.97 19.40
N GLN A 25 25.05 -15.35 19.74
CA GLN A 25 23.81 -15.43 18.98
C GLN A 25 23.79 -14.34 17.90
N LEU A 26 22.96 -14.54 16.87
CA LEU A 26 22.83 -13.55 15.78
C LEU A 26 22.41 -12.17 16.31
N LEU A 27 21.51 -12.14 17.30
CA LEU A 27 21.02 -10.91 17.94
C LEU A 27 22.05 -10.25 18.86
N ASP A 28 23.18 -10.91 19.17
CA ASP A 28 24.28 -10.29 19.92
C ASP A 28 25.16 -9.42 19.00
N LEU A 29 24.96 -9.48 17.68
CA LEU A 29 25.70 -8.67 16.72
C LEU A 29 25.22 -7.20 16.75
N PRO A 30 26.12 -6.23 16.52
CA PRO A 30 25.74 -4.83 16.33
C PRO A 30 24.75 -4.68 15.16
N VAL A 31 23.82 -3.71 15.31
CA VAL A 31 22.77 -3.46 14.31
C VAL A 31 23.35 -3.17 12.92
N GLU A 32 24.50 -2.52 12.84
CA GLU A 32 25.17 -2.19 11.58
C GLU A 32 25.65 -3.45 10.85
N VAL A 33 26.09 -4.47 11.60
CA VAL A 33 26.49 -5.76 11.04
C VAL A 33 25.26 -6.51 10.54
N LEU A 34 24.17 -6.46 11.31
CA LEU A 34 22.89 -7.07 10.90
C LEU A 34 22.33 -6.40 9.65
N GLU A 35 22.35 -5.06 9.56
CA GLU A 35 21.97 -4.33 8.36
C GLU A 35 22.86 -4.71 7.15
N MET A 36 24.17 -4.89 7.36
CA MET A 36 25.07 -5.34 6.29
C MET A 36 24.68 -6.72 5.78
N VAL A 37 24.34 -7.66 6.68
CA VAL A 37 23.79 -8.96 6.29
C VAL A 37 22.52 -8.76 5.47
N MET A 38 21.58 -7.93 5.94
CA MET A 38 20.33 -7.63 5.21
C MET A 38 20.55 -7.12 3.79
N THR A 39 21.64 -6.40 3.50
CA THR A 39 21.94 -5.93 2.13
C THR A 39 22.27 -7.05 1.15
N THR A 40 22.72 -8.21 1.63
CA THR A 40 23.16 -9.35 0.82
C THR A 40 22.07 -10.39 0.57
N LEU A 41 20.91 -10.24 1.22
CA LEU A 41 19.84 -11.21 1.16
C LEU A 41 18.85 -10.87 0.04
N ASP A 42 18.45 -11.90 -0.69
CA ASP A 42 17.31 -11.86 -1.60
C ASP A 42 15.98 -11.93 -0.82
N VAL A 43 14.85 -11.85 -1.53
CA VAL A 43 13.50 -11.84 -0.94
C VAL A 43 13.25 -13.05 -0.04
N GLY A 44 13.50 -14.27 -0.53
CA GLY A 44 13.20 -15.50 0.22
C GLY A 44 13.93 -15.59 1.57
N PRO A 45 15.26 -15.41 1.61
CA PRO A 45 16.00 -15.34 2.87
C PRO A 45 15.54 -14.20 3.79
N HIS A 46 15.18 -13.03 3.24
CA HIS A 46 14.58 -11.95 4.05
C HIS A 46 13.27 -12.36 4.70
N GLU A 47 12.36 -12.99 3.93
CA GLU A 47 11.09 -13.50 4.46
C GLU A 47 11.31 -14.52 5.57
N MET A 48 12.24 -15.47 5.38
CA MET A 48 12.58 -16.46 6.40
C MET A 48 13.06 -15.79 7.70
N ILE A 49 13.95 -14.79 7.60
CA ILE A 49 14.45 -14.06 8.78
C ILE A 49 13.32 -13.34 9.53
N ARG A 50 12.39 -12.74 8.80
CA ARG A 50 11.22 -12.06 9.39
C ARG A 50 10.30 -13.02 10.14
N ASP A 51 10.27 -14.29 9.73
CA ASP A 51 9.49 -15.34 10.38
C ASP A 51 10.21 -16.01 11.56
N MET A 52 11.53 -15.78 11.74
CA MET A 52 12.32 -16.41 12.81
C MET A 52 12.02 -15.83 14.21
N SER A 53 11.91 -14.51 14.33
CA SER A 53 11.59 -13.83 15.60
C SER A 53 11.07 -12.41 15.37
N GLU A 54 10.36 -11.84 16.36
CA GLU A 54 9.85 -10.47 16.23
C GLU A 54 10.99 -9.43 16.22
N GLU A 55 12.08 -9.69 16.94
CA GLU A 55 13.28 -8.84 16.91
C GLU A 55 13.92 -8.80 15.51
N MET A 56 14.06 -9.97 14.86
CA MET A 56 14.59 -10.03 13.50
C MET A 56 13.66 -9.37 12.48
N LYS A 57 12.34 -9.51 12.67
CA LYS A 57 11.34 -8.79 11.88
C LYS A 57 11.45 -7.28 12.06
N GLN A 58 11.66 -6.78 13.27
CA GLN A 58 11.86 -5.36 13.55
C GLN A 58 13.16 -4.83 12.92
N ILE A 59 14.25 -5.60 12.95
CA ILE A 59 15.50 -5.25 12.27
C ILE A 59 15.29 -5.19 10.76
N SER A 60 14.63 -6.19 10.17
CA SER A 60 14.29 -6.21 8.74
C SER A 60 13.39 -5.02 8.34
N ASN A 61 12.35 -4.73 9.13
CA ASN A 61 11.49 -3.55 8.93
C ASN A 61 12.31 -2.26 8.94
N SER A 62 13.13 -2.07 9.99
CA SER A 62 13.96 -0.86 10.14
C SER A 62 14.90 -0.67 8.95
N PHE A 63 15.57 -1.73 8.51
CA PHE A 63 16.43 -1.72 7.34
C PHE A 63 15.68 -1.32 6.06
N LEU A 64 14.54 -1.95 5.78
CA LEU A 64 13.74 -1.70 4.57
C LEU A 64 13.16 -0.27 4.56
N MET A 65 12.68 0.19 5.71
CA MET A 65 12.18 1.54 5.90
C MET A 65 13.29 2.59 5.75
N HIS A 66 14.48 2.34 6.32
CA HIS A 66 15.63 3.21 6.15
C HIS A 66 16.08 3.28 4.68
N ARG A 67 16.16 2.13 3.99
CA ARG A 67 16.47 2.07 2.55
C ARG A 67 15.45 2.85 1.71
N HIS A 68 14.17 2.71 2.02
CA HIS A 68 13.11 3.47 1.35
C HIS A 68 13.23 4.97 1.59
N ARG A 69 13.40 5.41 2.85
CA ARG A 69 13.59 6.84 3.18
C ARG A 69 14.80 7.44 2.48
N ARG A 70 15.93 6.72 2.42
CA ARG A 70 17.10 7.15 1.64
C ARG A 70 16.77 7.32 0.16
N LEU A 71 16.04 6.37 -0.42
CA LEU A 71 15.61 6.46 -1.81
C LEU A 71 14.70 7.67 -2.05
N GLU A 72 13.78 7.99 -1.13
CA GLU A 72 12.97 9.21 -1.21
C GLU A 72 13.82 10.49 -1.14
N VAL A 73 14.84 10.52 -0.26
CA VAL A 73 15.77 11.65 -0.16
C VAL A 73 16.57 11.85 -1.45
N ASP A 74 17.06 10.75 -2.03
CA ASP A 74 17.83 10.77 -3.27
C ASP A 74 16.99 11.26 -4.46
N HIS A 75 15.68 10.99 -4.43
CA HIS A 75 14.70 11.40 -5.45
C HIS A 75 13.85 12.60 -5.00
N ARG A 76 14.36 13.46 -4.11
CA ARG A 76 13.71 14.75 -3.85
C ARG A 76 13.71 15.60 -5.11
N GLU A 77 12.71 16.48 -5.21
CA GLU A 77 12.60 17.42 -6.33
C GLU A 77 13.85 18.27 -6.46
N ARG A 78 14.38 18.35 -7.68
CA ARG A 78 15.56 19.15 -8.01
C ARG A 78 15.29 19.92 -9.30
N PRO A 79 15.78 21.17 -9.41
CA PRO A 79 15.79 21.88 -10.68
C PRO A 79 16.50 21.05 -11.75
N ALA A 80 15.93 20.99 -12.96
CA ALA A 80 16.49 20.24 -14.11
C ALA A 80 16.77 18.75 -13.83
N GLU A 81 15.90 18.07 -13.06
CA GLU A 81 15.99 16.62 -12.87
C GLU A 81 15.76 15.83 -14.16
N SER A 82 16.39 14.65 -14.26
CA SER A 82 16.15 13.72 -15.37
C SER A 82 14.74 13.13 -15.30
N VAL A 83 14.18 12.75 -16.46
CA VAL A 83 12.86 12.08 -16.53
C VAL A 83 12.82 10.84 -15.64
N ARG A 84 13.88 10.03 -15.64
CA ARG A 84 13.99 8.84 -14.79
C ARG A 84 13.88 9.17 -13.30
N ASN A 85 14.56 10.22 -12.83
CA ASN A 85 14.53 10.60 -11.42
C ASN A 85 13.17 11.16 -11.02
N ARG A 86 12.57 11.98 -11.90
CA ARG A 86 11.22 12.52 -11.72
C ARG A 86 10.17 11.40 -11.64
N ASP A 87 10.23 10.44 -12.55
CA ASP A 87 9.27 9.33 -12.60
C ASP A 87 9.41 8.43 -11.36
N ALA A 88 10.64 8.15 -10.92
CA ALA A 88 10.89 7.44 -9.67
C ALA A 88 10.36 8.22 -8.45
N ARG A 89 10.53 9.55 -8.41
CA ARG A 89 9.95 10.42 -7.38
C ARG A 89 8.43 10.30 -7.33
N PHE A 90 7.75 10.35 -8.48
CA PHE A 90 6.28 10.20 -8.53
C PHE A 90 5.83 8.83 -8.03
N VAL A 91 6.51 7.74 -8.41
CA VAL A 91 6.18 6.41 -7.88
C VAL A 91 6.32 6.35 -6.36
N LEU A 92 7.41 6.87 -5.79
CA LEU A 92 7.61 6.88 -4.34
C LEU A 92 6.52 7.69 -3.62
N GLN A 93 6.14 8.85 -4.16
CA GLN A 93 5.05 9.66 -3.61
C GLN A 93 3.71 8.92 -3.66
N ILE A 94 3.41 8.23 -4.77
CA ILE A 94 2.16 7.46 -4.92
C ILE A 94 2.15 6.27 -3.96
N MET A 95 3.27 5.54 -3.82
CA MET A 95 3.41 4.45 -2.85
C MET A 95 3.13 4.92 -1.43
N ARG A 96 3.74 6.03 -1.00
CA ARG A 96 3.53 6.63 0.32
C ARG A 96 2.06 7.00 0.54
N LEU A 97 1.44 7.64 -0.45
CA LEU A 97 0.03 8.02 -0.38
C LEU A 97 -0.90 6.81 -0.22
N ILE A 98 -0.60 5.70 -0.92
CA ILE A 98 -1.39 4.46 -0.82
C ILE A 98 -1.33 3.86 0.58
N CYS A 99 -0.19 3.98 1.25
CA CYS A 99 0.00 3.42 2.60
C CYS A 99 -0.50 4.35 3.71
N THR A 100 -0.66 5.65 3.45
CA THR A 100 -0.90 6.69 4.47
C THR A 100 -2.12 6.41 5.35
N TYR A 101 -3.21 5.86 4.78
CA TYR A 101 -4.46 5.64 5.54
C TYR A 101 -4.52 4.29 6.23
N PHE A 102 -3.52 3.42 6.04
CA PHE A 102 -3.43 2.14 6.72
C PHE A 102 -2.59 2.29 7.99
N ASP A 103 -3.27 2.54 9.09
CA ASP A 103 -2.68 2.68 10.43
C ASP A 103 -3.21 1.57 11.36
N ASP A 104 -2.82 0.34 11.04
CA ASP A 104 -2.96 -0.82 11.93
C ASP A 104 -1.59 -1.29 12.44
N GLU A 105 -1.59 -2.06 13.55
CA GLU A 105 -0.38 -2.54 14.24
C GLU A 105 0.66 -3.19 13.30
N ASN A 106 0.23 -3.81 12.21
CA ASN A 106 1.12 -4.48 11.25
C ASN A 106 1.46 -3.63 10.03
N SER A 107 1.03 -2.38 9.96
CA SER A 107 1.12 -1.57 8.72
C SER A 107 2.54 -1.26 8.30
N GLU A 108 3.43 -0.95 9.24
CA GLU A 108 4.85 -0.79 8.92
C GLU A 108 5.45 -2.10 8.40
N SER A 109 5.11 -3.23 9.03
CA SER A 109 5.60 -4.54 8.63
C SER A 109 5.09 -4.96 7.25
N ASP A 110 3.81 -4.75 6.96
CA ASP A 110 3.20 -5.01 5.65
C ASP A 110 3.85 -4.13 4.58
N PHE A 111 4.09 -2.86 4.89
CA PHE A 111 4.75 -1.93 4.00
C PHE A 111 6.19 -2.34 3.72
N ALA A 112 6.97 -2.68 4.76
CA ALA A 112 8.34 -3.18 4.64
C ALA A 112 8.41 -4.43 3.76
N LEU A 113 7.53 -5.41 3.97
CA LEU A 113 7.47 -6.61 3.13
C LEU A 113 7.18 -6.26 1.66
N CYS A 114 6.27 -5.33 1.40
CA CYS A 114 6.00 -4.87 0.03
C CYS A 114 7.16 -4.07 -0.56
N LEU A 115 7.94 -3.34 0.25
CA LEU A 115 9.16 -2.67 -0.16
C LEU A 115 10.26 -3.66 -0.55
N LEU A 116 10.39 -4.78 0.18
CA LEU A 116 11.31 -5.86 -0.18
C LEU A 116 11.00 -6.38 -1.59
N LEU A 117 9.74 -6.72 -1.85
CA LEU A 117 9.25 -7.15 -3.16
C LEU A 117 9.45 -6.07 -4.24
N TYR A 118 9.24 -4.80 -3.91
CA TYR A 118 9.52 -3.67 -4.81
C TYR A 118 11.00 -3.58 -5.16
N PHE A 119 11.91 -3.71 -4.18
CA PHE A 119 13.34 -3.60 -4.41
C PHE A 119 13.86 -4.75 -5.25
N ASP A 120 13.37 -5.96 -5.03
CA ASP A 120 13.69 -7.14 -5.84
C ASP A 120 13.22 -6.96 -7.28
N PHE A 121 11.95 -6.62 -7.47
CA PHE A 121 11.39 -6.38 -8.81
C PHE A 121 12.16 -5.27 -9.55
N LYS A 122 12.54 -4.20 -8.86
CA LYS A 122 13.33 -3.10 -9.43
C LYS A 122 14.73 -3.53 -9.89
N GLN A 123 15.35 -4.56 -9.30
CA GLN A 123 16.67 -5.04 -9.72
C GLN A 123 16.67 -5.55 -11.16
N PHE A 124 15.56 -6.09 -11.62
CA PHE A 124 15.39 -6.58 -12.99
C PHE A 124 15.16 -5.47 -14.04
N GLN A 125 15.31 -4.20 -13.65
CA GLN A 125 15.18 -3.02 -14.52
C GLN A 125 13.83 -2.92 -15.26
N TYR A 126 12.76 -3.46 -14.68
CA TYR A 126 11.40 -3.28 -15.20
C TYR A 126 11.01 -1.80 -15.25
N ASP A 127 9.99 -1.49 -16.07
CA ASP A 127 9.41 -0.15 -16.12
C ASP A 127 8.99 0.27 -14.70
N VAL A 128 9.27 1.52 -14.37
CA VAL A 128 8.90 2.17 -13.11
C VAL A 128 7.41 2.00 -12.81
N LYS A 129 6.57 1.96 -13.85
CA LYS A 129 5.11 1.73 -13.77
C LYS A 129 4.74 0.30 -13.39
N ASP A 130 5.46 -0.69 -13.93
CA ASP A 130 5.24 -2.09 -13.58
C ASP A 130 5.67 -2.35 -12.14
N THR A 131 6.73 -1.68 -11.69
CA THR A 131 7.18 -1.72 -10.30
C THR A 131 6.12 -1.12 -9.34
N LEU A 132 5.53 0.03 -9.70
CA LEU A 132 4.40 0.61 -8.94
C LEU A 132 3.21 -0.36 -8.90
N THR A 133 2.85 -0.90 -10.05
CA THR A 133 1.74 -1.86 -10.19
C THR A 133 1.92 -3.05 -9.26
N TYR A 134 3.09 -3.66 -9.31
CA TYR A 134 3.44 -4.82 -8.50
C TYR A 134 3.39 -4.50 -7.00
N PHE A 135 3.92 -3.34 -6.59
CA PHE A 135 3.85 -2.90 -5.20
C PHE A 135 2.39 -2.76 -4.72
N VAL A 136 1.55 -2.01 -5.44
CA VAL A 136 0.16 -1.74 -5.05
C VAL A 136 -0.66 -3.04 -4.98
N MET A 137 -0.47 -3.93 -5.94
CA MET A 137 -1.12 -5.25 -5.94
C MET A 137 -0.78 -6.03 -4.68
N ASN A 138 0.50 -6.15 -4.34
CA ASN A 138 0.95 -6.93 -3.19
C ASN A 138 0.53 -6.30 -1.87
N PHE A 139 0.56 -4.97 -1.76
CA PHE A 139 0.17 -4.26 -0.54
C PHE A 139 -1.31 -4.48 -0.21
N ILE A 140 -2.22 -4.28 -1.17
CA ILE A 140 -3.65 -4.47 -0.94
C ILE A 140 -3.99 -5.96 -0.73
N ARG A 141 -3.34 -6.88 -1.47
CA ARG A 141 -3.50 -8.32 -1.24
C ARG A 141 -3.12 -8.72 0.19
N HIS A 142 -2.03 -8.18 0.72
CA HIS A 142 -1.61 -8.42 2.11
C HIS A 142 -2.65 -7.87 3.10
N LYS A 143 -3.11 -6.64 2.90
CA LYS A 143 -4.15 -6.06 3.76
C LYS A 143 -5.44 -6.89 3.77
N GLU A 144 -5.84 -7.44 2.63
CA GLU A 144 -7.05 -8.27 2.52
C GLU A 144 -6.86 -9.77 2.86
N LYS A 145 -5.64 -10.23 3.21
CA LYS A 145 -5.32 -11.65 3.43
C LYS A 145 -6.06 -12.27 4.62
N ASP A 146 -6.28 -11.51 5.70
CA ASP A 146 -7.07 -11.94 6.86
C ASP A 146 -8.46 -11.28 6.86
N PRO A 147 -9.52 -11.99 6.43
CA PRO A 147 -10.87 -11.45 6.39
C PRO A 147 -11.54 -11.39 7.78
N PHE A 148 -11.00 -12.06 8.81
CA PHE A 148 -11.62 -12.17 10.13
C PHE A 148 -11.17 -11.08 11.09
N LYS A 149 -10.01 -10.44 10.85
CA LYS A 149 -9.50 -9.34 11.67
C LYS A 149 -9.56 -7.99 10.96
N GLY A 150 -10.42 -7.10 11.45
CA GLY A 150 -10.40 -5.69 11.07
C GLY A 150 -10.79 -5.38 9.63
N LEU A 151 -11.37 -6.32 8.88
CA LEU A 151 -11.67 -6.16 7.44
C LEU A 151 -12.55 -4.92 7.15
N LYS A 152 -13.50 -4.59 8.05
CA LYS A 152 -14.32 -3.38 7.93
C LYS A 152 -13.48 -2.10 7.95
N LEU A 153 -12.54 -2.01 8.90
CA LEU A 153 -11.60 -0.89 9.01
C LEU A 153 -10.69 -0.84 7.78
N LYS A 154 -10.08 -1.96 7.39
CA LYS A 154 -9.21 -2.01 6.21
C LYS A 154 -9.92 -1.58 4.92
N ARG A 155 -11.21 -1.93 4.78
CA ARG A 155 -12.04 -1.51 3.63
C ARG A 155 -12.44 -0.03 3.70
N PHE A 156 -12.60 0.52 4.90
CA PHE A 156 -12.73 1.96 5.07
C PHE A 156 -11.44 2.70 4.69
N GLN A 157 -10.29 2.23 5.19
CA GLN A 157 -8.96 2.74 4.84
C GLN A 157 -8.69 2.66 3.33
N TYR A 158 -9.13 1.58 2.67
CA TYR A 158 -9.11 1.48 1.21
C TYR A 158 -9.93 2.61 0.55
N ALA A 159 -11.15 2.88 1.02
CA ALA A 159 -11.97 3.95 0.46
C ALA A 159 -11.33 5.34 0.66
N MET A 160 -10.74 5.58 1.84
CA MET A 160 -9.97 6.79 2.13
C MET A 160 -8.75 6.90 1.21
N THR A 161 -8.07 5.78 0.94
CA THR A 161 -6.93 5.71 0.01
C THR A 161 -7.33 6.07 -1.41
N VAL A 162 -8.46 5.55 -1.90
CA VAL A 162 -9.01 5.93 -3.20
C VAL A 162 -9.27 7.45 -3.22
N LEU A 163 -9.96 7.99 -2.22
CA LEU A 163 -10.23 9.43 -2.13
C LEU A 163 -8.93 10.27 -2.08
N GLY A 164 -7.92 9.81 -1.37
CA GLY A 164 -6.60 10.44 -1.32
C GLY A 164 -5.89 10.47 -2.65
N LEU A 165 -5.90 9.36 -3.40
CA LEU A 165 -5.38 9.35 -4.77
C LEU A 165 -6.14 10.33 -5.67
N LEU A 166 -7.48 10.35 -5.60
CA LEU A 166 -8.29 11.25 -6.42
C LEU A 166 -7.99 12.73 -6.17
N ARG A 167 -7.67 13.09 -4.93
CA ARG A 167 -7.33 14.48 -4.56
C ARG A 167 -6.00 14.97 -5.12
N GLU A 168 -5.11 14.06 -5.52
CA GLU A 168 -3.83 14.40 -6.13
C GLU A 168 -3.93 14.67 -7.64
N PHE A 169 -5.09 14.43 -8.26
CA PHE A 169 -5.36 14.86 -9.63
C PHE A 169 -5.66 16.36 -9.64
N GLU A 170 -5.03 17.12 -10.53
CA GLU A 170 -5.09 18.58 -10.49
C GLU A 170 -6.49 19.15 -10.73
N ASN A 171 -7.26 18.50 -11.60
CA ASN A 171 -8.56 19.01 -12.06
C ASN A 171 -9.76 18.25 -11.49
N VAL A 172 -9.58 17.54 -10.38
CA VAL A 172 -10.67 16.82 -9.72
C VAL A 172 -11.77 17.79 -9.28
N LYS A 173 -13.03 17.45 -9.57
CA LYS A 173 -14.19 18.25 -9.16
C LYS A 173 -15.07 17.47 -8.21
N ILE A 174 -15.47 18.09 -7.11
CA ILE A 174 -16.52 17.57 -6.24
C ILE A 174 -17.85 18.11 -6.77
N LEU A 175 -18.70 17.24 -7.32
CA LEU A 175 -19.97 17.64 -7.93
C LEU A 175 -21.11 17.76 -6.91
N GLY A 176 -21.01 17.07 -5.78
CA GLY A 176 -21.99 17.22 -4.72
C GLY A 176 -21.82 16.21 -3.59
N LEU A 177 -22.32 16.62 -2.42
CA LEU A 177 -22.44 15.79 -1.23
C LEU A 177 -23.93 15.71 -0.85
N LYS A 178 -24.49 14.50 -0.82
CA LYS A 178 -25.90 14.26 -0.42
C LYS A 178 -25.95 13.38 0.82
N HIS A 179 -26.78 13.76 1.78
CA HIS A 179 -26.96 13.06 3.06
C HIS A 179 -28.33 12.36 3.21
N LEU A 180 -29.14 12.29 2.14
CA LEU A 180 -30.55 11.88 2.25
C LEU A 180 -30.75 10.42 2.67
N VAL A 181 -29.87 9.51 2.22
CA VAL A 181 -29.83 8.09 2.64
C VAL A 181 -28.36 7.69 2.63
N GLY A 182 -27.67 7.91 3.75
CA GLY A 182 -26.22 7.75 3.84
C GLY A 182 -25.42 8.90 3.23
N TRP A 183 -24.10 8.84 3.38
CA TRP A 183 -23.15 9.79 2.82
C TRP A 183 -22.87 9.45 1.37
N ASN A 184 -23.20 10.36 0.46
CA ASN A 184 -23.02 10.19 -0.97
C ASN A 184 -22.16 11.32 -1.53
N LEU A 185 -20.95 11.02 -1.98
CA LEU A 185 -20.05 11.96 -2.60
C LEU A 185 -19.89 11.63 -4.09
N GLU A 186 -20.12 12.61 -4.96
CA GLU A 186 -19.85 12.51 -6.39
C GLU A 186 -18.59 13.32 -6.74
N VAL A 187 -17.61 12.63 -7.32
CA VAL A 187 -16.32 13.17 -7.76
C VAL A 187 -16.19 12.97 -9.26
N GLU A 188 -15.88 14.02 -10.00
CA GLU A 188 -15.54 13.97 -11.41
C GLU A 188 -14.02 14.09 -11.59
N LEU A 189 -13.46 13.12 -12.30
CA LEU A 189 -12.13 13.20 -12.89
C LEU A 189 -12.29 13.57 -14.38
N PRO A 190 -12.02 14.83 -14.76
CA PRO A 190 -12.01 15.21 -16.16
C PRO A 190 -10.83 14.55 -16.88
N ASN A 191 -10.92 14.50 -18.21
CA ASN A 191 -9.90 13.95 -19.11
C ASN A 191 -9.46 12.51 -18.79
N THR A 192 -10.27 11.77 -18.04
CA THR A 192 -9.94 10.43 -17.55
C THR A 192 -11.03 9.45 -17.94
N PHE A 193 -10.64 8.25 -18.35
CA PHE A 193 -11.54 7.16 -18.69
C PHE A 193 -11.09 5.87 -18.02
N ILE A 194 -12.05 5.11 -17.48
CA ILE A 194 -11.85 3.73 -17.03
C ILE A 194 -13.06 2.92 -17.47
N GLY A 195 -12.82 1.91 -18.29
CA GLY A 195 -13.80 0.92 -18.73
C GLY A 195 -13.35 -0.49 -18.38
N ILE A 196 -14.31 -1.38 -18.19
CA ILE A 196 -14.07 -2.80 -17.94
C ILE A 196 -14.69 -3.64 -19.05
N ILE A 197 -13.93 -4.63 -19.52
CA ILE A 197 -14.40 -5.77 -20.30
C ILE A 197 -14.18 -7.01 -19.42
N GLU A 198 -15.25 -7.76 -19.17
CA GLU A 198 -15.23 -8.92 -18.29
C GLU A 198 -15.23 -10.20 -19.14
N GLU A 199 -14.13 -10.96 -19.09
CA GLU A 199 -13.95 -12.22 -19.82
C GLU A 199 -13.82 -13.36 -18.79
N GLY A 200 -14.94 -13.87 -18.26
CA GLY A 200 -14.85 -15.02 -17.33
C GLY A 200 -16.17 -15.59 -16.80
N ASN A 201 -16.25 -16.92 -16.78
CA ASN A 201 -17.29 -17.69 -16.08
C ASN A 201 -17.02 -17.69 -14.57
N VAL A 202 -17.95 -17.12 -13.79
CA VAL A 202 -17.75 -16.70 -12.40
C VAL A 202 -17.95 -17.88 -11.41
N VAL A 203 -16.92 -18.68 -11.18
CA VAL A 203 -16.96 -19.77 -10.17
C VAL A 203 -16.62 -19.27 -8.75
N PHE A 204 -15.90 -18.14 -8.60
CA PHE A 204 -15.50 -17.61 -7.28
C PHE A 204 -15.84 -16.11 -7.11
N ARG A 205 -17.08 -15.80 -6.70
CA ARG A 205 -17.58 -14.41 -6.54
C ARG A 205 -16.82 -13.56 -5.52
N THR A 206 -16.18 -14.16 -4.51
CA THR A 206 -15.46 -13.44 -3.43
C THR A 206 -14.07 -12.99 -3.86
N THR A 207 -13.27 -13.90 -4.42
CA THR A 207 -11.94 -13.60 -5.00
C THR A 207 -12.05 -12.57 -6.11
N TRP A 208 -13.08 -12.68 -6.95
CA TRP A 208 -13.39 -11.71 -7.99
C TRP A 208 -13.59 -10.28 -7.48
N LYS A 209 -14.27 -10.09 -6.35
CA LYS A 209 -14.52 -8.77 -5.77
C LYS A 209 -13.27 -8.15 -5.16
N SER A 210 -12.44 -8.97 -4.50
CA SER A 210 -11.12 -8.53 -4.03
C SER A 210 -10.24 -8.08 -5.20
N ASN A 211 -10.17 -8.91 -6.25
CA ASN A 211 -9.40 -8.57 -7.46
C ASN A 211 -9.89 -7.27 -8.11
N ARG A 212 -11.20 -7.00 -8.16
CA ARG A 212 -11.71 -5.70 -8.66
C ARG A 212 -11.21 -4.50 -7.85
N ARG A 213 -11.18 -4.60 -6.52
CA ARG A 213 -10.68 -3.51 -5.66
C ARG A 213 -9.19 -3.28 -5.90
N ILE A 214 -8.41 -4.35 -5.86
CA ILE A 214 -6.97 -4.31 -6.11
C ILE A 214 -6.69 -3.69 -7.49
N SER A 215 -7.32 -4.22 -8.53
CA SER A 215 -7.12 -3.77 -9.92
C SER A 215 -7.52 -2.32 -10.12
N PHE A 216 -8.63 -1.88 -9.53
CA PHE A 216 -9.05 -0.49 -9.62
C PHE A 216 -8.05 0.46 -8.96
N LEU A 217 -7.54 0.13 -7.77
CA LEU A 217 -6.56 0.98 -7.11
C LEU A 217 -5.26 1.05 -7.90
N VAL A 218 -4.83 -0.06 -8.49
CA VAL A 218 -3.67 -0.11 -9.40
C VAL A 218 -3.87 0.81 -10.60
N VAL A 219 -5.03 0.71 -11.27
CA VAL A 219 -5.35 1.56 -12.44
C VAL A 219 -5.37 3.04 -12.05
N LEU A 220 -5.96 3.39 -10.90
CA LEU A 220 -5.94 4.77 -10.40
C LEU A 220 -4.53 5.27 -10.09
N ALA A 221 -3.69 4.44 -9.46
CA ALA A 221 -2.30 4.79 -9.14
C ALA A 221 -1.48 5.03 -10.42
N GLU A 222 -1.68 4.20 -11.45
CA GLU A 222 -1.02 4.36 -12.75
C GLU A 222 -1.52 5.63 -13.48
N LEU A 223 -2.83 5.88 -13.49
CA LEU A 223 -3.37 7.13 -14.04
C LEU A 223 -2.82 8.37 -13.33
N LEU A 224 -2.66 8.32 -12.00
CA LEU A 224 -2.08 9.41 -11.23
C LEU A 224 -0.60 9.64 -11.58
N PHE A 225 0.15 8.57 -11.88
CA PHE A 225 1.52 8.71 -12.39
C PHE A 225 1.54 9.47 -13.72
N TYR A 226 0.64 9.16 -14.64
CA TYR A 226 0.52 9.86 -15.93
C TYR A 226 0.05 11.31 -15.78
N GLU A 227 -0.86 11.58 -14.84
CA GLU A 227 -1.29 12.93 -14.48
C GLU A 227 -0.12 13.78 -13.98
N LYS A 228 0.67 13.26 -13.02
CA LYS A 228 1.84 13.95 -12.45
C LYS A 228 2.96 14.14 -13.48
N SER A 229 3.15 13.19 -14.40
CA SER A 229 4.12 13.30 -15.49
C SER A 229 3.63 14.11 -16.70
N LYS A 230 2.39 14.63 -16.67
CA LYS A 230 1.77 15.39 -17.77
C LYS A 230 1.79 14.67 -19.12
N THR A 231 1.74 13.35 -19.06
CA THR A 231 1.82 12.49 -20.25
C THR A 231 0.45 11.89 -20.51
N SER A 232 -0.03 12.02 -21.74
CA SER A 232 -1.28 11.35 -22.12
C SER A 232 -1.04 9.85 -22.27
N TYR A 233 -1.99 9.05 -21.83
CA TYR A 233 -1.89 7.60 -21.89
C TYR A 233 -3.23 6.99 -22.24
N THR A 234 -3.19 5.92 -23.04
CA THR A 234 -4.31 5.02 -23.30
C THR A 234 -3.75 3.61 -23.33
N GLY A 235 -4.34 2.71 -22.56
CA GLY A 235 -3.87 1.34 -22.48
C GLY A 235 -4.93 0.36 -22.02
N GLN A 236 -4.54 -0.91 -22.05
CA GLN A 236 -5.34 -2.02 -21.55
C GLN A 236 -4.48 -2.91 -20.66
N ARG A 237 -5.08 -3.44 -19.60
CA ARG A 237 -4.40 -4.39 -18.70
C ARG A 237 -5.36 -5.46 -18.22
N ASN A 238 -4.90 -6.71 -18.24
CA ASN A 238 -5.64 -7.85 -17.72
C ASN A 238 -5.22 -8.13 -16.29
N PHE A 239 -6.18 -8.12 -15.37
CA PHE A 239 -6.01 -8.53 -13.98
C PHE A 239 -6.89 -9.74 -13.70
N ASP A 240 -6.31 -10.93 -13.76
CA ASP A 240 -6.96 -12.20 -13.41
C ASP A 240 -8.34 -12.39 -14.09
N GLY A 241 -8.45 -12.07 -15.39
CA GLY A 241 -9.68 -12.21 -16.19
C GLY A 241 -10.57 -10.97 -16.25
N ILE A 242 -10.12 -9.84 -15.66
CA ILE A 242 -10.76 -8.53 -15.80
C ILE A 242 -9.87 -7.64 -16.65
N ILE A 243 -10.33 -7.32 -17.86
CA ILE A 243 -9.60 -6.42 -18.75
C ILE A 243 -10.06 -4.99 -18.48
N TYR A 244 -9.16 -4.17 -17.95
CA TYR A 244 -9.36 -2.74 -17.81
C TYR A 244 -8.84 -2.04 -19.04
N THR A 245 -9.66 -1.15 -19.62
CA THR A 245 -9.24 -0.17 -20.62
C THR A 245 -9.30 1.20 -19.98
N TYR A 246 -8.20 1.94 -19.96
CA TYR A 246 -8.16 3.24 -19.27
C TYR A 246 -7.28 4.23 -20.02
N SER A 247 -7.60 5.51 -19.85
CA SER A 247 -6.84 6.60 -20.44
C SER A 247 -6.88 7.85 -19.60
N ILE A 248 -5.88 8.71 -19.79
CA ILE A 248 -5.82 10.05 -19.24
C ILE A 248 -5.20 11.02 -20.24
N GLN A 249 -5.73 12.23 -20.30
CA GLN A 249 -5.25 13.30 -21.17
C GLN A 249 -5.09 14.60 -20.35
N PRO A 250 -4.03 14.71 -19.53
CA PRO A 250 -3.93 15.75 -18.49
C PRO A 250 -4.15 17.18 -19.01
N ASN A 251 -3.66 17.46 -20.22
CA ASN A 251 -3.67 18.80 -20.83
C ASN A 251 -4.80 19.02 -21.84
N SER A 252 -5.76 18.08 -21.95
CA SER A 252 -6.84 18.21 -22.92
C SER A 252 -7.86 19.27 -22.50
N VAL A 253 -8.16 20.18 -23.43
CA VAL A 253 -9.22 21.20 -23.29
C VAL A 253 -10.43 20.90 -24.19
N ALA A 254 -10.43 19.73 -24.85
CA ALA A 254 -11.48 19.36 -25.77
C ALA A 254 -12.81 19.14 -25.03
N LYS A 255 -13.92 19.71 -25.54
CA LYS A 255 -15.26 19.49 -24.97
C LYS A 255 -15.69 18.01 -24.99
N SER A 256 -15.15 17.24 -25.93
CA SER A 256 -15.38 15.80 -26.08
C SER A 256 -14.33 14.94 -25.37
N ALA A 257 -13.53 15.51 -24.46
CA ALA A 257 -12.58 14.76 -23.68
C ALA A 257 -13.31 13.76 -22.76
N PRO A 258 -12.71 12.59 -22.49
CA PRO A 258 -13.32 11.63 -21.59
C PRO A 258 -13.49 12.20 -20.19
N ARG A 259 -14.49 11.72 -19.46
CA ARG A 259 -14.66 12.07 -18.03
C ARG A 259 -15.10 10.84 -17.25
N LEU A 260 -14.57 10.69 -16.05
CA LEU A 260 -14.93 9.62 -15.14
C LEU A 260 -15.67 10.22 -13.94
N LEU A 261 -16.91 9.81 -13.74
CA LEU A 261 -17.69 10.14 -12.56
C LEU A 261 -17.58 8.98 -11.56
N LEU A 262 -17.08 9.25 -10.37
CA LEU A 262 -17.04 8.31 -9.25
C LEU A 262 -18.02 8.76 -8.17
N LYS A 263 -18.91 7.86 -7.77
CA LYS A 263 -19.88 8.05 -6.70
C LYS A 263 -19.53 7.13 -5.54
N PHE A 264 -19.16 7.74 -4.41
CA PHE A 264 -18.93 7.06 -3.15
C PHE A 264 -20.23 7.05 -2.36
N ILE A 265 -20.66 5.86 -1.97
CA ILE A 265 -21.85 5.64 -1.16
C ILE A 265 -21.40 4.97 0.13
N VAL A 266 -21.50 5.69 1.24
CA VAL A 266 -21.10 5.24 2.57
C VAL A 266 -22.27 5.32 3.52
N ASP A 267 -22.61 4.18 4.09
CA ASP A 267 -23.59 4.09 5.17
C ASP A 267 -22.90 3.57 6.42
N GLY A 268 -22.87 4.37 7.49
CA GLY A 268 -22.08 4.09 8.67
C GLY A 268 -22.28 5.13 9.76
N PRO A 269 -21.55 5.03 10.88
CA PRO A 269 -21.71 5.93 12.01
C PRO A 269 -21.40 7.39 11.64
N PRO A 270 -22.03 8.36 12.32
CA PRO A 270 -21.74 9.78 12.14
C PRO A 270 -20.26 10.12 12.27
N LEU A 271 -19.52 9.41 13.13
CA LEU A 271 -18.08 9.62 13.32
C LEU A 271 -17.29 9.36 12.03
N LEU A 272 -17.56 8.28 11.30
CA LEU A 272 -16.87 8.00 10.03
C LEU A 272 -17.26 9.03 8.96
N ILE A 273 -18.53 9.41 8.92
CA ILE A 273 -19.02 10.44 8.01
C ILE A 273 -18.33 11.79 8.28
N TYR A 274 -18.13 12.13 9.56
CA TYR A 274 -17.40 13.31 9.98
C TYR A 274 -15.94 13.27 9.50
N PHE A 275 -15.24 12.13 9.65
CA PHE A 275 -13.89 11.97 9.10
C PHE A 275 -13.85 12.18 7.59
N MET A 276 -14.75 11.54 6.84
CA MET A 276 -14.80 11.72 5.38
C MET A 276 -15.12 13.18 4.98
N ASN A 277 -15.91 13.91 5.76
CA ASN A 277 -16.15 15.34 5.51
C ASN A 277 -14.93 16.22 5.82
N ASN A 278 -14.22 15.92 6.91
CA ASN A 278 -12.98 16.62 7.25
C ASN A 278 -11.89 16.38 6.20
N PHE A 279 -11.85 15.17 5.66
CA PHE A 279 -11.00 14.83 4.53
C PHE A 279 -11.24 15.76 3.34
N LEU A 280 -12.50 15.95 2.96
CA LEU A 280 -12.87 16.80 1.82
C LEU A 280 -12.53 18.27 2.04
N THR A 281 -12.67 18.75 3.28
CA THR A 281 -12.38 20.15 3.66
C THR A 281 -10.91 20.42 3.93
N ARG A 282 -10.02 19.41 3.77
CA ARG A 282 -8.57 19.45 4.04
C ARG A 282 -8.18 19.75 5.49
N ASN A 283 -9.09 19.53 6.42
CA ASN A 283 -8.88 19.78 7.86
C ASN A 283 -8.49 18.51 8.63
N GLU A 284 -8.19 17.41 7.95
CA GLU A 284 -7.85 16.13 8.58
C GLU A 284 -6.35 15.98 8.80
N ASP A 285 -5.97 15.56 10.01
CA ASP A 285 -4.65 14.98 10.28
C ASP A 285 -4.71 13.49 9.94
N PRO A 286 -3.94 13.02 8.92
CA PRO A 286 -3.93 11.62 8.50
C PRO A 286 -3.43 10.66 9.59
N ASN A 287 -2.84 11.15 10.68
CA ASN A 287 -2.42 10.35 11.82
C ASN A 287 -3.49 10.20 12.90
N THR A 288 -4.72 10.69 12.66
CA THR A 288 -5.80 10.53 13.63
C THR A 288 -6.29 9.07 13.60
N PRO A 289 -6.14 8.30 14.70
CA PRO A 289 -6.46 6.88 14.69
C PRO A 289 -7.96 6.63 14.51
N TYR A 290 -8.28 5.64 13.67
CA TYR A 290 -9.65 5.23 13.39
C TYR A 290 -10.06 4.05 14.28
N HIS A 291 -10.94 4.28 15.24
CA HIS A 291 -11.50 3.20 16.05
C HIS A 291 -12.87 2.78 15.54
N LEU A 292 -12.94 1.58 14.96
CA LEU A 292 -14.17 0.93 14.55
C LEU A 292 -14.49 -0.23 15.48
N LEU A 293 -15.56 -0.09 16.26
CA LEU A 293 -16.06 -1.19 17.09
C LEU A 293 -16.50 -2.38 16.20
N PRO A 294 -16.25 -3.63 16.61
CA PRO A 294 -16.53 -4.82 15.79
C PRO A 294 -18.00 -4.93 15.31
N LYS A 295 -18.94 -4.42 16.10
CA LYS A 295 -20.39 -4.49 15.82
C LYS A 295 -20.94 -3.29 15.04
N THR A 296 -20.08 -2.39 14.58
CA THR A 296 -20.50 -1.22 13.81
C THR A 296 -21.08 -1.63 12.46
N HIS A 297 -22.28 -1.10 12.15
CA HIS A 297 -22.83 -1.16 10.79
C HIS A 297 -22.00 -0.25 9.87
N LEU A 298 -21.48 -0.82 8.79
CA LEU A 298 -20.73 -0.07 7.79
C LEU A 298 -20.92 -0.73 6.42
N ALA A 299 -21.32 0.05 5.44
CA ALA A 299 -21.39 -0.33 4.05
C ALA A 299 -20.71 0.76 3.19
N ILE A 300 -19.91 0.33 2.23
CA ILE A 300 -19.13 1.22 1.36
C ILE A 300 -19.22 0.68 -0.06
N ARG A 301 -19.61 1.53 -0.99
CA ARG A 301 -19.66 1.22 -2.41
C ARG A 301 -19.07 2.36 -3.22
N ILE A 302 -18.34 2.01 -4.27
CA ILE A 302 -17.85 2.97 -5.26
C ILE A 302 -18.46 2.58 -6.61
N GLU A 303 -19.24 3.49 -7.18
CA GLU A 303 -19.80 3.36 -8.51
C GLU A 303 -19.05 4.30 -9.45
N GLY A 304 -18.66 3.83 -10.62
CA GLY A 304 -17.97 4.59 -11.63
C GLY A 304 -18.74 4.60 -12.93
N LYS A 305 -18.98 5.78 -13.48
CA LYS A 305 -19.56 5.98 -14.80
C LYS A 305 -18.58 6.74 -15.66
N ALA A 306 -18.06 6.08 -16.69
CA ALA A 306 -17.19 6.70 -17.66
C ALA A 306 -18.01 7.26 -18.81
N TYR A 307 -17.71 8.49 -19.21
CA TYR A 307 -18.23 9.07 -20.44
C TYR A 307 -17.09 9.05 -21.45
N PRO A 308 -17.24 8.29 -22.54
CA PRO A 308 -16.17 8.08 -23.49
C PRO A 308 -15.97 9.37 -24.30
N GLY A 309 -14.71 9.65 -24.62
CA GLY A 309 -14.41 10.52 -25.76
C GLY A 309 -14.66 9.79 -27.08
N THR A 310 -14.26 10.39 -28.20
CA THR A 310 -14.43 9.83 -29.55
C THR A 310 -13.72 8.49 -29.80
N GLN A 311 -12.86 8.04 -28.88
CA GLN A 311 -11.95 6.90 -29.08
C GLN A 311 -12.43 5.58 -28.44
N PHE A 312 -13.53 5.57 -27.68
CA PHE A 312 -13.99 4.36 -26.97
C PHE A 312 -15.42 3.98 -27.34
N VAL A 313 -15.62 2.75 -27.81
CA VAL A 313 -16.90 2.27 -28.38
C VAL A 313 -17.60 1.23 -27.49
N TYR A 314 -16.86 0.50 -26.64
CA TYR A 314 -17.43 -0.57 -25.79
C TYR A 314 -16.83 -0.59 -24.39
N PHE A 315 -17.67 -0.48 -23.37
CA PHE A 315 -17.30 -0.65 -21.95
C PHE A 315 -18.59 -0.82 -21.11
N LYS A 316 -18.45 -1.40 -19.92
CA LYS A 316 -19.51 -1.42 -18.89
C LYS A 316 -19.24 -0.37 -17.82
N ASP A 317 -20.29 0.07 -17.14
CA ASP A 317 -20.17 0.87 -15.92
C ASP A 317 -19.33 0.12 -14.87
N LEU A 318 -18.47 0.86 -14.18
CA LEU A 318 -17.60 0.35 -13.14
C LEU A 318 -18.39 0.22 -11.84
N ASN A 319 -18.40 -0.96 -11.23
CA ASN A 319 -18.99 -1.13 -9.90
C ASN A 319 -18.04 -1.88 -8.98
N ILE A 320 -17.70 -1.25 -7.87
CA ILE A 320 -16.74 -1.74 -6.89
C ILE A 320 -17.44 -1.82 -5.54
N ASP A 321 -17.80 -3.05 -5.17
CA ASP A 321 -18.24 -3.38 -3.82
C ASP A 321 -17.04 -3.33 -2.88
N VAL A 322 -16.95 -2.26 -2.07
CA VAL A 322 -15.89 -2.10 -1.07
C VAL A 322 -16.23 -2.92 0.17
N LEU A 323 -17.39 -2.65 0.78
CA LEU A 323 -17.94 -3.39 1.91
C LEU A 323 -19.46 -3.49 1.77
N LYS A 324 -19.99 -4.72 1.74
CA LYS A 324 -21.44 -4.94 1.70
C LYS A 324 -22.05 -4.72 3.07
N SER A 325 -23.28 -4.19 3.08
CA SER A 325 -24.11 -4.12 4.28
C SER A 325 -24.41 -5.53 4.82
N ASP A 326 -24.26 -5.70 6.13
CA ASP A 326 -24.73 -6.88 6.89
C ASP A 326 -26.27 -6.86 7.00
N LEU A 327 -27.00 -6.73 5.89
CA LEU A 327 -28.46 -6.78 5.86
C LEU A 327 -29.02 -8.17 5.52
N SER A 328 -28.23 -9.23 5.73
CA SER A 328 -28.69 -10.62 5.62
C SER A 328 -28.83 -11.30 6.98
N ILE A 329 -29.46 -10.65 7.95
CA ILE A 329 -30.19 -11.31 9.04
C ILE A 329 -31.46 -10.48 9.29
N ARG A 330 -32.53 -10.81 8.59
CA ARG A 330 -33.90 -10.59 9.05
C ARG A 330 -34.64 -11.91 8.94
#